data_AF-A0A387BBR5-F1
#
_entry.id   AF-A0A387BBR5-F1
#
_cell.length_a   1.000
_cell.length_b   1.000
_cell.length_c   1.000
_cell.angle_alpha   90.00
_cell.angle_beta   90.00
_cell.angle_gamma   90.00
#
_symmetry.space_group_name_H-M   'P 1'
#
loop_
_entity.id
_entity.type
_entity.pdbx_description
1 polymer ?
#
loop_
_entity_poly.entity_id
_entity_poly.type
_entity_poly.pdbx_seq_one_letter_code
_entity_poly.pdbx_strand_id
1 'polypeptide(L)'
;MELNDLKDSLKTLKYGEIAVVAMIDRGAYAEAEDAIVDDAADGVTGGSKMDTSIFKTLAADIKNEEEDLTVVRRSDIDIAMTQDDFDWFINQMSAKKHIVFLECLYLGTTEIKGFLNSLKSKKLLDNSKLVLLDLPQLEYMMLKDSLAGQFNL
;
A
#
# COMPACT_ATOMS: atom_id res chain seq x y z
N MET A 1 -0.15 -11.42 -12.27
CA MET A 1 -1.02 -10.24 -12.39
C MET A 1 -0.19 -9.22 -13.12
N GLU A 2 -0.52 -8.98 -14.38
CA GLU A 2 0.20 -8.02 -15.22
C GLU A 2 -0.10 -6.58 -14.73
N LEU A 3 0.75 -5.59 -15.05
CA LEU A 3 0.50 -4.17 -14.71
C LEU A 3 -0.90 -3.70 -15.15
N ASN A 4 -1.42 -4.29 -16.23
CA ASN A 4 -2.74 -4.04 -16.78
C ASN A 4 -3.87 -4.45 -15.83
N ASP A 5 -3.73 -5.57 -15.13
CA ASP A 5 -4.74 -6.05 -14.17
C ASP A 5 -4.85 -5.10 -12.96
N LEU A 6 -3.72 -4.52 -12.52
CA LEU A 6 -3.71 -3.51 -11.46
C LEU A 6 -4.34 -2.19 -11.96
N LYS A 7 -4.04 -1.79 -13.19
CA LYS A 7 -4.65 -0.60 -13.82
C LYS A 7 -6.17 -0.73 -13.89
N ASP A 8 -6.65 -1.91 -14.28
CA ASP A 8 -8.08 -2.19 -14.38
C ASP A 8 -8.72 -2.34 -13.00
N SER A 9 -8.03 -2.93 -12.03
CA SER A 9 -8.46 -2.96 -10.63
C SER A 9 -8.66 -1.55 -10.08
N LEU A 10 -7.71 -0.64 -10.30
CA LEU A 10 -7.82 0.75 -9.83
C LEU A 10 -8.92 1.56 -10.54
N LYS A 11 -9.17 1.28 -11.83
CA LYS A 11 -10.27 1.90 -12.58
C LYS A 11 -11.65 1.45 -12.12
N THR A 12 -11.76 0.19 -11.68
CA THR A 12 -13.04 -0.43 -11.29
C THR A 12 -13.34 -0.28 -9.81
N LEU A 13 -12.31 -0.07 -8.98
CA LEU A 13 -12.43 0.13 -7.54
C LEU A 13 -13.21 1.39 -7.20
N LYS A 14 -14.26 1.26 -6.38
CA LYS A 14 -15.06 2.38 -5.90
C LYS A 14 -14.50 2.94 -4.60
N TYR A 15 -14.88 4.18 -4.27
CA TYR A 15 -14.55 4.74 -2.96
C TYR A 15 -15.25 3.96 -1.85
N GLY A 16 -14.56 3.76 -0.73
CA GLY A 16 -15.00 2.90 0.37
C GLY A 16 -14.68 1.41 0.18
N GLU A 17 -14.18 1.00 -0.98
CA GLU A 17 -13.78 -0.38 -1.25
C GLU A 17 -12.29 -0.61 -0.99
N ILE A 18 -11.97 -1.83 -0.58
CA ILE A 18 -10.61 -2.32 -0.41
C ILE A 18 -10.38 -3.43 -1.43
N ALA A 19 -9.34 -3.31 -2.25
CA ALA A 19 -8.86 -4.38 -3.11
C ALA A 19 -7.64 -5.05 -2.51
N VAL A 20 -7.51 -6.36 -2.71
CA VAL A 20 -6.29 -7.10 -2.41
C VAL A 20 -5.66 -7.51 -3.74
N VAL A 21 -4.43 -7.08 -3.95
CA VAL A 21 -3.69 -7.33 -5.18
C VAL A 21 -2.43 -8.11 -4.81
N ALA A 22 -2.44 -9.40 -5.14
CA ALA A 22 -1.27 -10.25 -5.04
C ALA A 22 -0.43 -10.11 -6.31
N MET A 23 0.85 -9.74 -6.20
CA MET A 23 1.73 -9.67 -7.35
C MET A 23 2.40 -11.01 -7.58
N ILE A 24 2.05 -11.61 -8.72
CA ILE A 24 2.48 -12.96 -9.12
C ILE A 24 3.94 -12.96 -9.61
N ASP A 25 4.53 -11.80 -9.94
CA ASP A 25 5.87 -11.72 -10.50
C ASP A 25 6.70 -10.59 -9.87
N ARG A 26 7.48 -10.94 -8.85
CA ARG A 26 8.48 -10.01 -8.28
C ARG A 26 9.53 -9.60 -9.30
N GLY A 27 9.81 -10.44 -10.30
CA GLY A 27 10.78 -10.15 -11.36
C GLY A 27 10.42 -8.97 -12.27
N ALA A 28 9.15 -8.60 -12.37
CA ALA A 28 8.71 -7.50 -13.24
C ALA A 28 9.10 -6.10 -12.72
N TYR A 29 9.41 -5.96 -11.42
CA TYR A 29 9.81 -4.70 -10.78
C TYR A 29 10.95 -4.86 -9.77
N ALA A 30 11.56 -6.05 -9.67
CA ALA A 30 12.77 -6.28 -8.90
C ALA A 30 14.03 -5.78 -9.62
N GLU A 31 13.95 -5.44 -10.91
CA GLU A 31 15.09 -4.90 -11.66
C GLU A 31 14.96 -3.40 -11.93
N ALA A 32 15.66 -2.63 -11.09
CA ALA A 32 16.61 -1.62 -11.55
C ALA A 32 17.71 -1.46 -10.47
N GLU A 33 18.55 -2.49 -10.29
CA GLU A 33 19.84 -2.35 -9.60
C GLU A 33 20.93 -1.76 -10.53
N ASP A 34 20.56 -1.13 -11.64
CA ASP A 34 21.50 -0.35 -12.43
C ASP A 34 21.27 1.15 -12.21
N ALA A 35 22.24 1.75 -11.52
CA ALA A 35 22.46 3.18 -11.26
C ALA A 35 21.99 3.76 -9.91
N ILE A 36 22.52 3.24 -8.80
CA ILE A 36 23.06 4.15 -7.77
C ILE A 36 24.54 3.81 -7.61
N VAL A 37 25.35 4.64 -8.25
CA VAL A 37 26.81 4.70 -8.09
C VAL A 37 27.15 4.89 -6.61
N ASP A 38 28.14 4.12 -6.15
CA ASP A 38 28.90 4.23 -4.91
C ASP A 38 28.80 5.60 -4.21
N ASP A 39 28.31 5.61 -2.97
CA ASP A 39 29.14 5.95 -1.80
C ASP A 39 28.33 5.74 -0.49
N ALA A 40 28.43 4.56 0.12
CA ALA A 40 28.26 4.40 1.58
C ALA A 40 28.69 2.99 2.00
N ALA A 41 29.69 2.96 2.88
CA ALA A 41 30.18 1.77 3.55
C ALA A 41 29.09 1.05 4.37
N ASP A 42 29.38 -0.22 4.63
CA ASP A 42 28.63 -1.21 5.41
C ASP A 42 27.56 -2.01 4.64
N GLY A 43 28.04 -3.16 4.16
CA GLY A 43 27.27 -4.21 3.57
C GLY A 43 26.21 -4.77 4.52
N VAL A 44 24.96 -4.60 4.10
CA VAL A 44 23.85 -5.51 4.36
C VAL A 44 23.10 -5.67 3.04
N THR A 45 23.48 -6.68 2.25
CA THR A 45 22.70 -7.14 1.09
C THR A 45 21.63 -8.10 1.60
N GLY A 46 20.42 -7.60 1.87
CA GLY A 46 19.34 -8.43 2.37
C GLY A 46 17.98 -7.73 2.30
N GLY A 47 17.23 -8.04 1.25
CA GLY A 47 15.84 -7.59 1.05
C GLY A 47 15.72 -6.66 -0.15
N SER A 48 15.27 -7.23 -1.28
CA SER A 48 14.87 -6.48 -2.47
C SER A 48 14.01 -5.29 -2.06
N LYS A 49 14.54 -4.06 -2.22
CA LYS A 49 13.73 -2.85 -2.06
C LYS A 49 12.71 -2.88 -3.19
N MET A 50 11.44 -3.10 -2.84
CA MET A 50 10.34 -3.08 -3.79
C MET A 50 10.39 -1.73 -4.55
N ASP A 51 10.43 -1.74 -5.88
CA ASP A 51 10.35 -0.49 -6.65
C ASP A 51 8.91 0.00 -6.68
N THR A 52 8.54 0.73 -5.63
CA THR A 52 7.17 1.25 -5.45
C THR A 52 6.89 2.43 -6.39
N SER A 53 7.89 2.86 -7.18
CA SER A 53 7.76 3.92 -8.17
C SER A 53 6.81 3.54 -9.31
N ILE A 54 6.71 2.26 -9.66
CA ILE A 54 5.77 1.77 -10.67
C ILE A 54 4.31 2.02 -10.26
N PHE A 55 3.98 1.78 -8.98
CA PHE A 55 2.61 1.99 -8.47
C PHE A 55 2.28 3.47 -8.39
N LYS A 56 3.26 4.29 -8.01
CA LYS A 56 3.11 5.74 -8.02
C LYS A 56 2.85 6.26 -9.43
N THR A 57 3.61 5.77 -10.40
CA THR A 57 3.44 6.12 -11.81
C THR A 57 2.07 5.68 -12.31
N LEU A 58 1.69 4.43 -12.07
CA LEU A 58 0.40 3.91 -12.51
C LEU A 58 -0.79 4.64 -11.88
N ALA A 59 -0.73 4.93 -10.57
CA ALA A 59 -1.77 5.70 -9.92
C ALA A 59 -1.78 7.14 -10.42
N ALA A 60 -0.63 7.79 -10.63
CA ALA A 60 -0.57 9.13 -11.19
C ALA A 60 -1.23 9.22 -12.58
N ASP A 61 -1.08 8.18 -13.40
CA ASP A 61 -1.67 8.11 -14.74
C ASP A 61 -3.20 8.00 -14.76
N ILE A 62 -3.80 7.48 -13.68
CA ILE A 62 -5.25 7.22 -13.60
C ILE A 62 -5.97 8.09 -12.58
N LYS A 63 -5.22 8.81 -11.75
CA LYS A 63 -5.71 9.66 -10.69
C LYS A 63 -6.42 10.87 -11.27
N ASN A 64 -7.58 11.19 -10.69
CA ASN A 64 -8.33 12.39 -11.02
C ASN A 64 -7.80 13.63 -10.28
N GLU A 65 -8.11 14.83 -10.77
CA GLU A 65 -7.65 16.10 -10.16
C GLU A 65 -8.10 16.30 -8.70
N GLU A 66 -9.23 15.70 -8.31
CA GLU A 66 -9.77 15.77 -6.94
C GLU A 66 -9.19 14.71 -5.98
N GLU A 67 -8.34 13.82 -6.48
CA GLU A 67 -7.73 12.77 -5.67
C GLU A 67 -6.37 13.23 -5.13
N ASP A 68 -5.89 12.59 -4.07
CA ASP A 68 -4.46 12.49 -3.74
C ASP A 68 -4.02 11.03 -3.75
N LEU A 69 -2.70 10.82 -3.71
CA LEU A 69 -2.11 9.49 -3.67
C LEU A 69 -1.24 9.39 -2.41
N THR A 70 -1.54 8.38 -1.59
CA THR A 70 -0.75 8.05 -0.41
C THR A 70 -0.23 6.63 -0.53
N VAL A 71 1.08 6.45 -0.33
CA VAL A 71 1.72 5.13 -0.30
C VAL A 71 2.23 4.89 1.11
N VAL A 72 1.64 3.92 1.77
CA VAL A 72 1.88 3.58 3.17
C VAL A 72 2.76 2.35 3.21
N ARG A 73 3.90 2.50 3.89
CA ARG A 73 4.92 1.48 4.05
C ARG A 73 5.74 1.76 5.30
N ARG A 74 6.44 0.74 5.79
CA ARG A 74 7.48 0.94 6.80
C ARG A 74 8.60 1.82 6.26
N SER A 75 9.09 2.73 7.09
CA SER A 75 10.34 3.45 6.86
C SER A 75 11.55 2.55 7.08
N ASP A 76 11.46 1.64 8.06
CA ASP A 76 12.43 0.61 8.40
C ASP A 76 11.71 -0.74 8.54
N ILE A 77 12.14 -1.75 7.80
CA ILE A 77 11.51 -3.07 7.78
C ILE A 77 11.58 -3.78 9.13
N ASP A 78 12.53 -3.43 9.99
CA ASP A 78 12.73 -4.06 11.30
C ASP A 78 11.91 -3.38 12.41
N ILE A 79 11.31 -2.21 12.13
CA ILE A 79 10.54 -1.42 13.10
C ILE A 79 9.07 -1.42 12.70
N ALA A 80 8.23 -1.97 13.57
CA ALA A 80 6.78 -1.96 13.36
C ALA A 80 6.22 -0.54 13.42
N MET A 81 5.24 -0.26 12.55
CA MET A 81 4.55 1.02 12.53
C MET A 81 3.71 1.21 13.80
N THR A 82 3.69 2.45 14.26
CA THR A 82 2.93 2.92 15.41
C THR A 82 1.72 3.75 14.97
N GLN A 83 0.89 4.16 15.94
CA GLN A 83 -0.23 5.06 15.68
C GLN A 83 0.23 6.40 15.10
N ASP A 84 1.37 6.93 15.56
CA ASP A 84 1.93 8.18 15.08
C ASP A 84 2.35 8.07 13.60
N ASP A 85 2.84 6.90 13.18
CA ASP A 85 3.16 6.64 11.78
C ASP A 85 1.88 6.62 10.92
N PHE A 86 0.82 5.96 11.39
CA PHE A 86 -0.48 5.97 10.70
C PHE A 86 -1.01 7.39 10.54
N ASP A 87 -0.95 8.18 11.62
CA ASP A 87 -1.39 9.56 11.62
C ASP A 87 -0.55 10.43 10.69
N TRP A 88 0.76 10.20 10.60
CA TRP A 88 1.64 10.90 9.67
C TRP A 88 1.20 10.69 8.21
N PHE A 89 0.90 9.46 7.80
CA PHE A 89 0.39 9.18 6.45
C PHE A 89 -1.00 9.79 6.23
N ILE A 90 -1.90 9.64 7.20
CA ILE A 90 -3.27 10.14 7.08
C ILE A 90 -3.30 11.67 7.00
N ASN A 91 -2.45 12.37 7.75
CA ASN A 91 -2.44 13.83 7.75
C ASN A 91 -1.93 14.44 6.42
N GLN A 92 -1.34 13.63 5.54
CA GLN A 92 -0.95 14.04 4.18
C GLN A 92 -2.11 13.92 3.18
N MET A 93 -3.18 13.21 3.53
CA MET A 93 -4.38 13.04 2.73
C MET A 93 -5.22 14.33 2.77
N SER A 94 -4.88 15.29 1.91
CA SER A 94 -5.43 16.65 1.90
C SER A 94 -6.53 16.88 0.86
N ALA A 95 -6.65 15.99 -0.13
CA ALA A 95 -7.67 16.07 -1.16
C ALA A 95 -9.04 15.59 -0.64
N LYS A 96 -10.10 15.74 -1.44
CA LYS A 96 -11.44 15.25 -1.07
C LYS A 96 -11.57 13.74 -1.18
N LYS A 97 -10.77 13.15 -2.07
CA LYS A 97 -10.79 11.73 -2.39
C LYS A 97 -9.35 11.22 -2.42
N HIS A 98 -9.17 9.93 -2.18
CA HIS A 98 -7.85 9.38 -1.97
C HIS A 98 -7.66 8.06 -2.71
N ILE A 99 -6.47 7.86 -3.23
CA ILE A 99 -5.96 6.54 -3.59
C ILE A 99 -4.90 6.18 -2.55
N VAL A 100 -5.08 5.05 -1.90
CA VAL A 100 -4.19 4.58 -0.82
C VAL A 100 -3.62 3.23 -1.20
N PHE A 101 -2.31 3.17 -1.35
CA PHE A 101 -1.57 1.91 -1.44
C PHE A 101 -1.01 1.56 -0.07
N LEU A 102 -1.29 0.35 0.42
CA LEU A 102 -0.67 -0.19 1.61
C LEU A 102 0.23 -1.35 1.21
N GLU A 103 1.54 -1.20 1.40
CA GLU A 103 2.53 -2.23 1.08
C GLU A 103 2.57 -3.27 2.19
N CYS A 104 1.85 -4.37 2.00
CA CYS A 104 1.58 -5.35 3.06
C CYS A 104 2.68 -6.39 3.25
N LEU A 105 3.64 -6.52 2.33
CA LEU A 105 4.65 -7.58 2.37
C LEU A 105 5.42 -7.64 3.70
N TYR A 106 5.71 -6.47 4.28
CA TYR A 106 6.45 -6.35 5.53
C TYR A 106 5.58 -5.86 6.70
N LEU A 107 4.27 -5.73 6.51
CA LEU A 107 3.35 -5.30 7.55
C LEU A 107 2.69 -6.50 8.21
N GLY A 108 2.70 -6.51 9.54
CA GLY A 108 1.91 -7.46 10.31
C GLY A 108 0.41 -7.14 10.23
N THR A 109 -0.41 -8.14 10.51
CA THR A 109 -1.87 -7.99 10.55
C THR A 109 -2.32 -6.88 11.51
N THR A 110 -1.63 -6.70 12.64
CA THR A 110 -1.91 -5.62 13.59
C THR A 110 -1.72 -4.23 12.98
N GLU A 111 -0.68 -4.02 12.18
CA GLU A 111 -0.42 -2.73 11.55
C GLU A 111 -1.44 -2.43 10.46
N ILE A 112 -1.75 -3.42 9.62
CA ILE A 112 -2.75 -3.29 8.57
C ILE A 112 -4.11 -2.93 9.19
N LYS A 113 -4.50 -3.62 10.26
CA LYS A 113 -5.74 -3.30 11.00
C LYS A 113 -5.68 -1.92 11.65
N GLY A 114 -4.56 -1.57 12.27
CA GLY A 114 -4.36 -0.28 12.92
C GLY A 114 -4.56 0.87 11.94
N PHE A 115 -3.96 0.77 10.77
CA PHE A 115 -4.11 1.76 9.71
C PHE A 115 -5.55 1.82 9.17
N LEU A 116 -6.17 0.68 8.84
CA LEU A 116 -7.56 0.63 8.36
C LEU A 116 -8.56 1.21 9.37
N ASN A 117 -8.37 0.91 10.66
CA ASN A 117 -9.19 1.47 11.74
C ASN A 117 -8.95 2.97 11.91
N SER A 118 -7.73 3.46 11.68
CA SER A 118 -7.41 4.89 11.71
C SER A 118 -8.09 5.64 10.57
N LEU A 119 -8.13 5.08 9.35
CA LEU A 119 -8.90 5.65 8.24
C LEU A 119 -10.40 5.69 8.54
N LYS A 120 -10.93 4.61 9.12
CA LYS A 120 -12.34 4.50 9.48
C LYS A 120 -12.73 5.49 10.59
N SER A 121 -11.93 5.60 11.65
CA SER A 121 -12.20 6.51 12.77
C SER A 121 -12.19 7.98 12.35
N LYS A 122 -11.31 8.33 11.39
CA LYS A 122 -11.24 9.66 10.77
C LYS A 122 -12.25 9.88 9.64
N LYS A 123 -13.10 8.89 9.33
CA LYS A 123 -14.12 8.94 8.26
C LYS A 123 -13.53 9.21 6.86
N LEU A 124 -12.30 8.74 6.62
CA LEU A 124 -11.62 8.89 5.33
C LEU A 124 -11.80 7.67 4.43
N LEU A 125 -12.10 6.50 5.01
CA LEU A 125 -12.26 5.26 4.27
C LEU A 125 -13.30 5.38 3.15
N ASP A 126 -14.46 5.96 3.43
CA ASP A 126 -15.56 6.11 2.46
C ASP A 126 -15.19 6.96 1.24
N ASN A 127 -14.15 7.79 1.37
CA ASN A 127 -13.62 8.64 0.29
C ASN A 127 -12.30 8.09 -0.30
N SER A 128 -11.88 6.90 0.12
CA SER A 128 -10.62 6.29 -0.27
C SER A 128 -10.87 5.06 -1.15
N LYS A 129 -10.08 4.92 -2.21
CA LYS A 129 -9.84 3.65 -2.91
C LYS A 129 -8.59 3.04 -2.29
N LEU A 130 -8.74 1.95 -1.55
CA LEU A 130 -7.61 1.37 -0.83
C LEU A 130 -7.19 0.05 -1.45
N VAL A 131 -5.89 -0.12 -1.67
CA VAL A 131 -5.32 -1.33 -2.26
C VAL A 131 -4.26 -1.89 -1.32
N LEU A 132 -4.47 -3.13 -0.89
CA LEU A 132 -3.51 -3.93 -0.14
C LEU A 132 -2.59 -4.63 -1.14
N LEU A 133 -1.35 -4.16 -1.23
CA LEU A 133 -0.34 -4.66 -2.16
C LEU A 133 0.46 -5.77 -1.49
N ASP A 134 0.57 -6.92 -2.17
CA ASP A 134 1.39 -8.05 -1.73
C ASP A 134 1.07 -8.53 -0.31
N LEU A 135 -0.21 -8.51 0.03
CA LEU A 135 -0.72 -9.09 1.26
C LEU A 135 -0.51 -10.61 1.23
N PRO A 136 0.33 -11.18 2.10
CA PRO A 136 0.55 -12.61 2.07
C PRO A 136 -0.72 -13.36 2.50
N GLN A 137 -0.88 -14.58 2.00
CA GLN A 137 -2.15 -15.31 2.08
C GLN A 137 -2.59 -15.58 3.52
N LEU A 138 -1.64 -15.84 4.42
CA LEU A 138 -1.92 -16.07 5.84
C LEU A 138 -2.52 -14.82 6.49
N GLU A 139 -1.91 -13.67 6.25
CA GLU A 139 -2.35 -12.36 6.72
C GLU A 139 -3.71 -12.01 6.12
N TYR A 140 -3.95 -12.29 4.83
CA TYR A 140 -5.26 -12.11 4.21
C TYR A 140 -6.35 -12.91 4.92
N MET A 141 -6.13 -14.20 5.17
CA MET A 141 -7.11 -15.03 5.88
C MET A 141 -7.41 -14.49 7.28
N MET A 142 -6.38 -14.12 8.03
CA MET A 142 -6.53 -13.52 9.37
C MET A 142 -7.26 -12.18 9.34
N LEU A 143 -6.95 -11.33 8.36
CA LEU A 143 -7.59 -10.02 8.20
C LEU A 143 -9.05 -10.16 7.82
N LYS A 144 -9.36 -11.01 6.83
CA LYS A 144 -10.72 -11.25 6.36
C LYS A 144 -11.64 -11.67 7.49
N ASP A 145 -11.20 -12.63 8.32
CA ASP A 145 -11.99 -13.08 9.46
C ASP A 145 -12.13 -11.99 10.53
N SER A 146 -11.04 -11.27 10.81
CA SER A 146 -11.03 -10.29 11.90
C SER A 146 -11.68 -8.95 11.57
N LEU A 147 -11.86 -8.66 10.28
CA LEU A 147 -12.48 -7.44 9.75
C LEU A 147 -13.87 -7.70 9.16
N ALA A 148 -14.35 -8.94 9.24
CA ALA A 148 -15.69 -9.34 8.81
C ALA A 148 -16.77 -8.43 9.42
N GLY A 149 -17.66 -7.91 8.58
CA GLY A 149 -18.73 -7.00 8.98
C GLY A 149 -18.29 -5.56 9.26
N GLN A 150 -16.98 -5.26 9.21
CA GLN A 150 -16.44 -3.92 9.40
C GLN A 150 -15.84 -3.31 8.14
N PHE A 151 -15.32 -4.16 7.26
CA PHE A 151 -14.70 -3.85 5.98
C PHE A 151 -15.09 -4.93 4.97
N ASN A 152 -15.09 -4.60 3.68
CA ASN A 152 -15.30 -5.57 2.60
C ASN A 152 -13.94 -5.90 1.98
N LEU A 153 -13.44 -7.12 2.24
CA LEU A 153 -12.12 -7.65 1.85
C LEU A 153 -12.24 -8.97 1.08
#